data_AF-A0A917JN15-F1
#
_entry.id   AF-A0A917JN15-F1
#
_cell.length_a   1.000
_cell.length_b   1.000
_cell.length_c   1.000
_cell.angle_alpha   90.00
_cell.angle_beta   90.00
_cell.angle_gamma   90.00
#
_symmetry.space_group_name_H-M   'P 1'
#
loop_
_entity.id
_entity.type
_entity.pdbx_description
1 polymer ?
#
loop_
_entity_poly.entity_id
_entity_poly.type
_entity_poly.pdbx_seq_one_letter_code
_entity_poly.pdbx_strand_id
1 'polypeptide(L)'
;MIIVSGCLQAFYGTLLNLLQFELSPIWQVAEGGRARGSFVYPNHFANFLALCLSLAVGWLLSEMSTQKRHHSIRGTLLASVKMLLSRKLILRLAVIIMIIGLILSRSRMGNAGLFTALGAVALLALVIYRNPPRLLKPLVISIFILDMIIVGSMFGLEKVKQRIEDTSFAAEIRDEVAMDSLPIIEQHWLFGTGGGSFYGVFPNYQPNIYSGFFDHAHNDYIQFAVEFGVIVTVLLGMWVLYALFLACRSMMVRQDKLYRGVAFGCAMAIVHMLIHSTVDFNLQSPSNTLLFLTIICMCYLVRYLPSEAKSR
;
A
#
# COMPACT_ATOMS: atom_id res chain seq x y z
N MET A 1 -5.42 -15.69 3.33
CA MET A 1 -4.32 -15.86 2.36
C MET A 1 -3.54 -14.57 2.13
N ILE A 2 -4.17 -13.44 1.78
CA ILE A 2 -3.45 -12.16 1.54
C ILE A 2 -2.50 -11.76 2.68
N ILE A 3 -2.98 -11.73 3.92
CA ILE A 3 -2.16 -11.35 5.09
C ILE A 3 -1.02 -12.33 5.34
N VAL A 4 -1.25 -13.62 5.09
CA VAL A 4 -0.20 -14.64 5.21
C VAL A 4 0.88 -14.39 4.16
N SER A 5 0.50 -14.12 2.92
CA SER A 5 1.43 -13.76 1.85
C SER A 5 2.25 -12.50 2.19
N GLY A 6 1.59 -11.44 2.66
CA GLY A 6 2.27 -10.23 3.12
C GLY A 6 3.24 -10.51 4.28
N CYS A 7 2.84 -11.32 5.26
CA CYS A 7 3.69 -11.69 6.38
C CYS A 7 4.92 -12.51 5.96
N LEU A 8 4.74 -13.46 5.03
CA LEU A 8 5.84 -14.27 4.50
C LEU A 8 6.82 -13.41 3.70
N GLN A 9 6.31 -12.53 2.83
CA GLN A 9 7.14 -11.60 2.06
C GLN A 9 7.90 -10.64 2.97
N ALA A 10 7.24 -10.08 3.98
CA ALA A 10 7.87 -9.20 4.96
C ALA A 10 8.95 -9.90 5.77
N PHE A 11 8.67 -11.11 6.26
CA PHE A 11 9.63 -11.93 6.97
C PHE A 11 10.85 -12.25 6.10
N TYR A 12 10.62 -12.74 4.87
CA TYR A 12 11.66 -13.07 3.92
C TYR A 12 12.54 -11.84 3.58
N GLY A 13 11.92 -10.72 3.20
CA GLY A 13 12.65 -9.49 2.87
C GLY A 13 13.42 -8.90 4.05
N THR A 14 12.86 -8.96 5.25
CA THR A 14 13.53 -8.53 6.49
C THR A 14 14.73 -9.41 6.80
N LEU A 15 14.56 -10.73 6.68
CA LEU A 15 15.62 -11.70 6.95
C LEU A 15 16.81 -11.50 6.01
N LEU A 16 16.56 -11.40 4.69
CA LEU A 16 17.61 -11.17 3.71
C LEU A 16 18.37 -9.86 3.98
N ASN A 17 17.64 -8.79 4.31
CA ASN A 17 18.23 -7.49 4.56
C ASN A 17 19.07 -7.47 5.85
N LEU A 18 18.61 -8.11 6.93
CA LEU A 18 19.34 -8.17 8.20
C LEU A 18 20.56 -9.08 8.16
N LEU A 19 20.47 -10.19 7.42
CA LEU A 19 21.59 -11.11 7.23
C LEU A 19 22.60 -10.62 6.18
N GLN A 20 22.33 -9.49 5.52
CA GLN A 20 23.21 -8.88 4.52
C GLN A 20 23.64 -9.86 3.42
N PHE A 21 22.68 -10.63 2.89
CA PHE A 21 22.94 -11.46 1.71
C PHE A 21 23.40 -10.57 0.55
N GLU A 22 24.38 -11.01 -0.22
CA GLU A 22 24.83 -10.29 -1.42
C GLU A 22 23.91 -10.53 -2.62
N LEU A 23 23.36 -11.74 -2.74
CA LEU A 23 22.47 -12.16 -3.83
C LEU A 23 21.21 -12.77 -3.26
N SER A 24 20.09 -12.49 -3.92
CA SER A 24 18.79 -13.08 -3.57
C SER A 24 18.84 -14.60 -3.83
N PRO A 25 18.48 -15.46 -2.87
CA PRO A 25 18.56 -16.91 -3.07
C PRO A 25 17.73 -17.45 -4.25
N ILE A 26 16.64 -16.76 -4.61
CA ILE A 26 15.69 -17.21 -5.64
C ILE A 26 16.09 -16.69 -7.02
N TRP A 27 16.34 -15.38 -7.14
CA TRP A 27 16.54 -14.73 -8.43
C TRP A 27 18.01 -14.47 -8.77
N GLN A 28 18.94 -14.75 -7.84
CA GLN A 28 20.36 -14.43 -7.98
C GLN A 28 20.61 -12.96 -8.37
N VAL A 29 19.74 -12.05 -7.95
CA VAL A 29 19.89 -10.61 -8.16
C VAL A 29 20.56 -10.01 -6.94
N ALA A 30 21.48 -9.05 -7.14
CA ALA A 30 22.14 -8.33 -6.06
C ALA A 30 21.12 -7.80 -5.04
N GLU A 31 21.28 -8.17 -3.78
CA GLU A 31 20.53 -7.62 -2.66
C GLU A 31 21.20 -6.32 -2.22
N GLY A 32 20.40 -5.27 -2.07
CA GLY A 32 20.88 -3.97 -1.62
C GLY A 32 20.67 -3.76 -0.13
N GLY A 33 21.05 -2.58 0.37
CA GLY A 33 20.76 -2.15 1.75
C GLY A 33 19.27 -1.87 2.05
N ARG A 34 18.34 -2.39 1.24
CA ARG A 34 16.88 -2.18 1.33
C ARG A 34 16.17 -3.53 1.23
N ALA A 35 15.20 -3.79 2.09
CA ALA A 35 14.37 -4.99 2.00
C ALA A 35 13.45 -4.97 0.77
N ARG A 36 13.39 -6.07 0.03
CA ARG A 36 12.52 -6.21 -1.16
C ARG A 36 11.77 -7.54 -1.28
N GLY A 37 11.95 -8.46 -0.32
CA GLY A 37 11.31 -9.78 -0.38
C GLY A 37 11.65 -10.50 -1.68
N SER A 38 10.67 -11.10 -2.35
CA SER A 38 10.87 -11.72 -3.67
C SER A 38 10.71 -10.75 -4.85
N PHE A 39 10.59 -9.44 -4.61
CA PHE A 39 10.43 -8.44 -5.65
C PHE A 39 11.78 -7.93 -6.14
N VAL A 40 11.82 -7.50 -7.41
CA VAL A 40 13.01 -6.84 -7.98
C VAL A 40 13.20 -5.46 -7.36
N TYR A 41 12.11 -4.67 -7.30
CA TYR A 41 12.13 -3.29 -6.79
C TYR A 41 11.63 -3.21 -5.34
N PRO A 42 12.37 -2.54 -4.43
CA PRO A 42 11.93 -2.33 -3.05
C PRO A 42 10.62 -1.53 -2.94
N ASN A 43 10.31 -0.66 -3.92
CA ASN A 43 9.08 0.12 -3.92
C ASN A 43 7.85 -0.75 -4.26
N HIS A 44 7.98 -1.69 -5.19
CA HIS A 44 6.92 -2.67 -5.48
C HIS A 44 6.64 -3.58 -4.27
N PHE A 45 7.70 -4.01 -3.57
CA PHE A 45 7.57 -4.73 -2.30
C PHE A 45 6.86 -3.90 -1.23
N ALA A 46 7.25 -2.63 -1.08
CA ALA A 46 6.62 -1.71 -0.14
C ALA A 46 5.11 -1.55 -0.43
N ASN A 47 4.74 -1.36 -1.70
CA ASN A 47 3.35 -1.28 -2.12
C ASN A 47 2.58 -2.57 -1.80
N PHE A 48 3.17 -3.74 -2.11
CA PHE A 48 2.54 -5.03 -1.81
C PHE A 48 2.25 -5.20 -0.32
N LEU A 49 3.23 -4.87 0.54
CA LEU A 49 3.05 -4.90 1.99
C LEU A 49 2.00 -3.89 2.46
N ALA A 50 1.96 -2.69 1.89
CA ALA A 50 0.99 -1.66 2.24
C ALA A 50 -0.46 -2.08 1.91
N LEU A 51 -0.67 -2.72 0.75
CA LEU A 51 -1.97 -3.30 0.39
C LEU A 51 -2.38 -4.42 1.36
N CYS A 52 -1.46 -5.32 1.70
CA CYS A 52 -1.71 -6.38 2.68
C CYS A 52 -2.02 -5.82 4.08
N LEU A 53 -1.25 -4.81 4.52
CA LEU A 53 -1.41 -4.12 5.79
C LEU A 53 -2.77 -3.43 5.89
N SER A 54 -3.21 -2.79 4.81
CA SER A 54 -4.51 -2.13 4.75
C SER A 54 -5.65 -3.09 5.07
N LEU A 55 -5.65 -4.27 4.46
CA LEU A 55 -6.61 -5.34 4.76
C LEU A 55 -6.45 -5.92 6.16
N ALA A 56 -5.21 -6.07 6.64
CA ALA A 56 -4.94 -6.56 8.00
C ALA A 56 -5.45 -5.60 9.08
N VAL A 57 -5.27 -4.30 8.90
CA VAL A 57 -5.84 -3.26 9.78
C VAL A 57 -7.36 -3.29 9.72
N GLY A 58 -7.95 -3.39 8.52
CA GLY A 58 -9.39 -3.55 8.36
C GLY A 58 -9.96 -4.75 9.12
N TRP A 59 -9.32 -5.92 9.02
CA TRP A 59 -9.72 -7.10 9.78
C TRP A 59 -9.52 -6.90 11.29
N LEU A 60 -8.40 -6.32 11.74
CA LEU A 60 -8.18 -6.01 13.16
C LEU A 60 -9.32 -5.15 13.74
N LEU A 61 -9.77 -4.14 12.99
CA LEU A 61 -10.88 -3.28 13.37
C LEU A 61 -12.21 -4.05 13.47
N SER A 62 -12.45 -5.03 12.59
CA SER A 62 -13.67 -5.84 12.66
C SER A 62 -13.74 -6.75 13.88
N GLU A 63 -12.61 -7.24 14.37
CA GLU A 63 -12.55 -8.12 15.54
C GLU A 63 -12.64 -7.37 16.87
N MET A 64 -12.66 -6.04 16.83
CA MET A 64 -12.74 -5.21 18.04
C MET A 64 -14.13 -5.33 18.67
N SER A 65 -14.15 -5.79 19.92
CA SER A 65 -15.36 -5.79 20.73
C SER A 65 -15.75 -4.34 21.03
N THR A 66 -17.00 -4.00 20.77
CA THR A 66 -17.63 -2.76 21.22
C THR A 66 -18.13 -2.88 22.66
N GLN A 67 -18.11 -4.07 23.26
CA GLN A 67 -18.58 -4.33 24.63
C GLN A 67 -17.45 -4.24 25.66
N LYS A 68 -17.78 -3.66 26.84
CA LYS A 68 -16.92 -3.62 28.03
C LYS A 68 -16.65 -5.07 28.48
N ARG A 69 -15.39 -5.49 28.46
CA ARG A 69 -14.98 -6.80 28.97
C ARG A 69 -14.93 -6.73 30.50
N HIS A 70 -15.85 -7.42 31.19
CA HIS A 70 -15.69 -7.68 32.63
C HIS A 70 -14.53 -8.66 32.80
N HIS A 71 -13.44 -8.21 33.43
CA HIS A 71 -12.30 -9.07 33.73
C HIS A 71 -12.56 -9.82 35.04
N SER A 72 -12.68 -11.15 34.97
CA SER A 72 -12.57 -12.05 36.13
C SER A 72 -11.14 -12.59 36.21
N ILE A 73 -10.55 -12.50 37.41
CA ILE A 73 -9.12 -12.75 37.70
C ILE A 73 -8.78 -14.26 37.71
N ARG A 74 -9.76 -15.16 37.70
CA ARG A 74 -9.56 -16.60 37.97
C ARG A 74 -9.33 -17.51 36.74
N GLY A 75 -9.14 -16.95 35.54
CA GLY A 75 -8.98 -17.72 34.30
C GLY A 75 -7.61 -17.62 33.63
N THR A 76 -6.59 -17.10 34.32
CA THR A 76 -5.44 -16.43 33.70
C THR A 76 -4.46 -17.36 32.97
N LEU A 77 -4.30 -18.63 33.38
CA LEU A 77 -3.27 -19.51 32.80
C LEU A 77 -3.73 -20.16 31.46
N LEU A 78 -4.90 -20.81 31.45
CA LEU A 78 -5.51 -21.35 30.21
C LEU A 78 -5.94 -20.23 29.24
N ALA A 79 -6.31 -19.06 29.76
CA ALA A 79 -6.55 -17.88 28.92
C ALA A 79 -5.26 -17.37 28.27
N SER A 80 -4.09 -17.50 28.91
CA SER A 80 -2.81 -17.04 28.35
C SER A 80 -2.35 -17.91 27.19
N VAL A 81 -2.49 -19.24 27.27
CA VAL A 81 -2.19 -20.16 26.15
C VAL A 81 -3.18 -19.98 24.99
N LYS A 82 -4.49 -19.87 25.28
CA LYS A 82 -5.50 -19.53 24.26
C LYS A 82 -5.34 -18.11 23.68
N MET A 83 -4.72 -17.19 24.42
CA MET A 83 -4.41 -15.83 23.99
C MET A 83 -3.16 -15.79 23.09
N LEU A 84 -2.15 -16.61 23.38
CA LEU A 84 -0.95 -16.81 22.56
C LEU A 84 -1.26 -17.41 21.17
N LEU A 85 -2.31 -18.24 21.06
CA LEU A 85 -2.82 -18.77 19.79
C LEU A 85 -4.10 -18.07 19.30
N SER A 86 -4.48 -16.95 19.91
CA SER A 86 -5.68 -16.24 19.47
C SER A 86 -5.45 -15.64 18.07
N ARG A 87 -6.46 -15.75 17.20
CA ARG A 87 -6.45 -15.12 15.85
C ARG A 87 -6.02 -13.65 15.91
N LYS A 88 -6.40 -12.95 16.98
CA LYS A 88 -6.02 -11.56 17.29
C LYS A 88 -4.51 -11.36 17.47
N LEU A 89 -3.83 -12.25 18.19
CA LEU A 89 -2.39 -12.12 18.40
C LEU A 89 -1.63 -12.42 17.10
N ILE A 90 -2.01 -13.49 16.39
CA ILE A 90 -1.40 -13.84 15.10
C ILE A 90 -1.53 -12.67 14.12
N LEU A 91 -2.71 -12.06 14.03
CA LEU A 91 -2.95 -10.92 13.15
C LEU A 91 -2.12 -9.68 13.56
N ARG A 92 -1.95 -9.40 14.86
CA ARG A 92 -1.10 -8.31 15.35
C ARG A 92 0.38 -8.56 15.03
N LEU A 93 0.87 -9.77 15.25
CA LEU A 93 2.25 -10.14 14.93
C LEU A 93 2.50 -10.03 13.42
N ALA A 94 1.55 -10.48 12.58
CA ALA A 94 1.64 -10.33 11.14
C ALA A 94 1.73 -8.84 10.73
N VAL A 95 0.92 -7.97 11.32
CA VAL A 95 1.00 -6.52 11.09
C VAL A 95 2.35 -5.95 11.50
N ILE A 96 2.88 -6.31 12.68
CA ILE A 96 4.18 -5.85 13.14
C ILE A 96 5.29 -6.27 12.18
N ILE A 97 5.32 -7.55 11.77
CA ILE A 97 6.31 -8.08 10.82
C ILE A 97 6.22 -7.33 9.49
N MET A 98 5.00 -7.11 8.97
CA MET A 98 4.81 -6.35 7.72
C MET A 98 5.24 -4.88 7.83
N ILE A 99 4.99 -4.21 8.97
CA ILE A 99 5.46 -2.84 9.20
C ILE A 99 6.99 -2.79 9.23
N ILE A 100 7.65 -3.74 9.90
CA ILE A 100 9.12 -3.82 9.91
C ILE A 100 9.65 -3.99 8.48
N GLY A 101 9.10 -4.93 7.71
CA GLY A 101 9.48 -5.11 6.31
C GLY A 101 9.27 -3.85 5.46
N LEU A 102 8.15 -3.15 5.66
CA LEU A 102 7.86 -1.90 4.96
C LEU A 102 8.85 -0.78 5.29
N ILE A 103 9.21 -0.62 6.57
CA ILE A 103 10.21 0.38 6.99
C ILE A 103 11.58 0.02 6.41
N LEU A 104 11.99 -1.25 6.47
CA LEU A 104 13.26 -1.72 5.93
C LEU A 104 13.34 -1.66 4.40
N SER A 105 12.20 -1.59 3.70
CA SER A 105 12.19 -1.31 2.26
C SER A 105 12.74 0.07 1.91
N ARG A 106 12.74 1.00 2.88
CA ARG A 106 13.11 2.41 2.72
C ARG A 106 12.37 3.12 1.57
N SER A 107 11.20 2.61 1.15
CA SER A 107 10.34 3.32 0.20
C SER A 107 9.67 4.48 0.92
N ARG A 108 10.08 5.72 0.61
CA ARG A 108 9.49 6.95 1.17
C ARG A 108 7.99 6.98 0.93
N MET A 109 7.60 6.82 -0.33
CA MET A 109 6.20 6.86 -0.72
C MET A 109 5.41 5.64 -0.23
N GLY A 110 6.03 4.46 -0.18
CA GLY A 110 5.42 3.28 0.41
C GLY A 110 5.04 3.48 1.88
N ASN A 111 5.94 4.06 2.68
CA ASN A 111 5.68 4.37 4.08
C ASN A 111 4.69 5.53 4.23
N ALA A 112 5.02 6.71 3.69
CA ALA A 112 4.19 7.92 3.80
C ALA A 112 2.78 7.68 3.25
N GLY A 113 2.66 7.00 2.11
CA GLY A 113 1.37 6.65 1.51
C GLY A 113 0.53 5.73 2.40
N LEU A 114 1.14 4.73 3.07
CA LEU A 114 0.40 3.84 3.98
C LEU A 114 -0.17 4.63 5.17
N PHE A 115 0.67 5.44 5.81
CA PHE A 115 0.28 6.21 7.00
C PHE A 115 -0.71 7.32 6.66
N THR A 116 -0.51 8.01 5.53
CA THR A 116 -1.46 9.01 5.01
C THR A 116 -2.81 8.38 4.69
N ALA A 117 -2.83 7.23 4.00
CA ALA A 117 -4.07 6.52 3.68
C ALA A 117 -4.80 6.05 4.95
N LEU A 118 -4.06 5.49 5.91
CA LEU A 118 -4.63 5.08 7.19
C LEU A 118 -5.21 6.27 7.95
N GLY A 119 -4.50 7.39 8.01
CA GLY A 119 -4.95 8.63 8.64
C GLY A 119 -6.21 9.19 7.99
N ALA A 120 -6.21 9.35 6.68
CA ALA A 120 -7.34 9.86 5.91
C ALA A 120 -8.61 8.99 6.09
N VAL A 121 -8.49 7.68 5.96
CA VAL A 121 -9.63 6.76 6.10
C VAL A 121 -10.06 6.63 7.57
N ALA A 122 -9.15 6.71 8.53
CA ALA A 122 -9.49 6.75 9.95
C ALA A 122 -10.23 8.03 10.35
N LEU A 123 -9.83 9.20 9.83
CA LEU A 123 -10.55 10.46 10.02
C LEU A 123 -11.95 10.37 9.41
N LEU A 124 -12.07 9.87 8.19
CA LEU A 124 -13.36 9.62 7.55
C LEU A 124 -14.23 8.67 8.40
N ALA A 125 -13.65 7.59 8.92
CA ALA A 125 -14.34 6.65 9.79
C ALA A 125 -14.80 7.26 11.11
N LEU A 126 -14.04 8.20 11.69
CA LEU A 126 -14.43 8.94 12.90
C LEU A 126 -15.66 9.84 12.65
N VAL A 127 -15.79 10.40 11.45
CA VAL A 127 -16.96 11.21 11.04
C VAL A 127 -18.16 10.31 10.75
N ILE A 128 -17.95 9.18 10.08
CA ILE A 128 -19.00 8.26 9.64
C ILE A 128 -19.56 7.41 10.80
N TYR A 129 -18.71 6.94 11.70
CA TYR A 129 -19.12 6.03 12.76
C TYR A 129 -19.74 6.79 13.92
N ARG A 130 -21.04 6.58 14.13
CA ARG A 130 -21.78 7.12 15.29
C ARG A 130 -21.17 6.72 16.64
N ASN A 131 -20.58 5.52 16.70
CA ASN A 131 -19.81 5.00 17.84
C ASN A 131 -18.49 4.42 17.32
N PRO A 132 -17.44 5.24 17.11
CA PRO A 132 -16.19 4.75 16.54
C PRO A 132 -15.52 3.76 17.50
N PRO A 133 -14.73 2.79 16.99
CA PRO A 133 -13.93 1.90 17.83
C PRO A 133 -13.04 2.71 18.77
N ARG A 134 -12.94 2.29 20.05
CA ARG A 134 -12.17 3.02 21.07
C ARG A 134 -10.69 3.22 20.69
N LEU A 135 -10.11 2.30 19.92
CA LEU A 135 -8.73 2.39 19.48
C LEU A 135 -8.55 3.19 18.18
N LEU A 136 -9.62 3.64 17.52
CA LEU A 136 -9.48 4.43 16.29
C LEU A 136 -8.80 5.78 16.55
N LYS A 137 -9.16 6.46 17.65
CA LYS A 137 -8.54 7.73 18.05
C LYS A 137 -7.04 7.58 18.40
N PRO A 138 -6.61 6.68 19.30
CA PRO A 138 -5.19 6.50 19.58
C PRO A 138 -4.43 5.96 18.36
N LEU A 139 -5.07 5.18 17.47
CA LEU A 139 -4.47 4.78 16.20
C LEU A 139 -4.14 6.02 15.35
N VAL A 140 -5.11 6.93 15.12
CA VAL A 140 -4.90 8.19 14.39
C VAL A 140 -3.75 9.01 14.99
N ILE A 141 -3.73 9.16 16.32
CA ILE A 141 -2.66 9.91 17.01
C ILE A 141 -1.31 9.21 16.82
N SER A 142 -1.25 7.89 16.98
CA SER A 142 0.00 7.13 16.79
C SER A 142 0.54 7.21 15.37
N ILE A 143 -0.34 7.32 14.37
CA ILE A 143 0.04 7.48 12.96
C ILE A 143 0.70 8.83 12.73
N PHE A 144 0.11 9.92 13.23
CA PHE A 144 0.72 11.24 13.11
C PHE A 144 2.12 11.29 13.74
N ILE A 145 2.28 10.64 14.90
CA ILE A 145 3.57 10.55 15.59
C ILE A 145 4.56 9.70 14.78
N LEU A 146 4.13 8.53 14.30
CA LEU A 146 4.99 7.65 13.49
C LEU A 146 5.39 8.32 12.18
N ASP A 147 4.48 9.02 11.50
CA ASP A 147 4.77 9.76 10.29
C ASP A 147 5.80 10.87 10.58
N MET A 148 5.62 11.67 11.65
CA MET A 148 6.64 12.64 12.08
C MET A 148 7.99 12.00 12.43
N ILE A 149 8.00 10.84 13.07
CA ILE A 149 9.25 10.11 13.39
C ILE A 149 9.89 9.55 12.13
N ILE A 150 9.13 8.99 11.19
CA ILE A 150 9.66 8.43 9.95
C ILE A 150 10.22 9.56 9.10
N VAL A 151 9.42 10.59 8.85
CA VAL A 151 9.85 11.81 8.16
C VAL A 151 11.10 12.37 8.88
N GLY A 152 11.05 12.58 10.19
CA GLY A 152 12.17 13.12 10.98
C GLY A 152 13.43 12.24 11.04
N SER A 153 13.28 10.91 11.12
CA SER A 153 14.41 9.95 11.16
C SER A 153 15.03 9.72 9.79
N MET A 154 14.24 9.88 8.73
CA MET A 154 14.76 10.02 7.37
C MET A 154 15.54 11.32 7.17
N PHE A 155 15.38 12.31 8.07
CA PHE A 155 16.09 13.60 8.11
C PHE A 155 17.22 13.68 9.18
N GLY A 156 17.92 12.57 9.50
CA GLY A 156 19.19 12.61 10.23
C GLY A 156 20.26 13.50 9.57
N LEU A 157 20.40 14.73 10.06
CA LEU A 157 21.04 15.90 9.43
C LEU A 157 22.31 15.65 8.58
N GLU A 158 23.27 14.83 9.02
CA GLU A 158 24.56 14.66 8.33
C GLU A 158 24.55 13.59 7.22
N LYS A 159 23.94 12.42 7.46
CA LYS A 159 23.77 11.38 6.40
C LYS A 159 22.69 11.74 5.39
N VAL A 160 21.88 12.75 5.72
CA VAL A 160 20.78 13.25 4.92
C VAL A 160 21.22 14.23 3.88
N LYS A 161 22.26 15.03 4.13
CA LYS A 161 22.78 15.94 3.12
C LYS A 161 23.28 15.19 1.88
N GLN A 162 24.12 14.17 2.11
CA GLN A 162 24.68 13.34 1.03
C GLN A 162 23.62 12.44 0.35
N ARG A 163 22.66 11.89 1.12
CA ARG A 163 21.53 11.14 0.53
C ARG A 163 20.50 12.03 -0.14
N ILE A 164 20.37 13.30 0.26
CA ILE A 164 19.52 14.27 -0.43
C ILE A 164 20.13 14.52 -1.79
N GLU A 165 21.43 14.76 -1.93
CA GLU A 165 22.04 14.97 -3.25
C GLU A 165 21.81 13.75 -4.18
N ASP A 166 22.10 12.53 -3.72
CA ASP A 166 21.92 11.32 -4.56
C ASP A 166 20.44 10.96 -4.81
N THR A 167 19.56 11.14 -3.80
CA THR A 167 18.11 10.84 -3.97
C THR A 167 17.39 11.96 -4.70
N SER A 168 17.82 13.21 -4.57
CA SER A 168 17.29 14.37 -5.30
C SER A 168 17.57 14.15 -6.76
N PHE A 169 18.81 13.80 -7.13
CA PHE A 169 19.14 13.55 -8.52
C PHE A 169 18.32 12.39 -9.13
N ALA A 170 18.18 11.28 -8.41
CA ALA A 170 17.38 10.15 -8.89
C ALA A 170 15.86 10.41 -8.88
N ALA A 171 15.36 11.27 -7.99
CA ALA A 171 13.95 11.68 -7.96
C ALA A 171 13.66 12.75 -9.02
N GLU A 172 14.56 13.71 -9.21
CA GLU A 172 14.56 14.70 -10.29
C GLU A 172 14.50 14.01 -11.64
N ILE A 173 15.34 12.99 -11.90
CA ILE A 173 15.28 12.24 -13.16
C ILE A 173 13.94 11.51 -13.34
N ARG A 174 13.31 11.00 -12.28
CA ARG A 174 11.99 10.35 -12.39
C ARG A 174 10.88 11.35 -12.72
N ASP A 175 10.91 12.49 -12.06
CA ASP A 175 9.95 13.58 -12.31
C ASP A 175 10.15 14.16 -13.72
N GLU A 176 11.41 14.29 -14.18
CA GLU A 176 11.76 14.67 -15.56
C GLU A 176 11.24 13.67 -16.58
N VAL A 177 11.46 12.36 -16.38
CA VAL A 177 10.94 11.31 -17.30
C VAL A 177 9.42 11.35 -17.41
N ALA A 178 8.72 11.57 -16.29
CA ALA A 178 7.28 11.76 -16.25
C ALA A 178 6.86 13.01 -17.06
N MET A 179 7.54 14.15 -16.87
CA MET A 179 7.26 15.39 -17.59
C MET A 179 7.58 15.29 -19.09
N ASP A 180 8.69 14.67 -19.45
CA ASP A 180 9.12 14.48 -20.84
C ASP A 180 8.27 13.45 -21.59
N SER A 181 7.40 12.72 -20.87
CA SER A 181 6.38 11.85 -21.45
C SER A 181 5.11 12.61 -21.88
N LEU A 182 4.90 13.86 -21.43
CA LEU A 182 3.71 14.64 -21.76
C LEU A 182 3.52 14.86 -23.27
N PRO A 183 4.56 15.18 -24.07
CA PRO A 183 4.41 15.31 -25.52
C PRO A 183 3.95 14.01 -26.19
N ILE A 184 4.27 12.84 -25.64
CA ILE A 184 3.78 11.55 -26.15
C ILE A 184 2.26 11.47 -25.99
N ILE A 185 1.77 11.89 -24.82
CA ILE A 185 0.33 11.96 -24.53
C ILE A 185 -0.33 12.94 -25.48
N GLU A 186 0.24 14.13 -25.71
CA GLU A 186 -0.35 15.11 -26.64
C GLU A 186 -0.51 14.55 -28.06
N GLN A 187 0.47 13.80 -28.55
CA GLN A 187 0.45 13.20 -29.88
C GLN A 187 -0.47 11.96 -29.97
N HIS A 188 -0.61 11.19 -28.89
CA HIS A 188 -1.33 9.91 -28.86
C HIS A 188 -2.45 9.86 -27.82
N TRP A 189 -3.08 11.00 -27.51
CA TRP A 189 -3.97 11.14 -26.35
C TRP A 189 -5.18 10.21 -26.37
N LEU A 190 -5.65 9.79 -27.56
CA LEU A 190 -6.88 9.03 -27.71
C LEU A 190 -6.70 7.55 -27.37
N PHE A 191 -5.75 6.88 -28.04
CA PHE A 191 -5.54 5.43 -27.95
C PHE A 191 -4.19 5.05 -27.32
N GLY A 192 -3.34 6.01 -27.02
CA GLY A 192 -1.96 5.77 -26.59
C GLY A 192 -1.10 5.17 -27.69
N THR A 193 0.07 4.67 -27.29
CA THR A 193 1.08 4.07 -28.18
C THR A 193 1.10 2.54 -28.13
N GLY A 194 0.24 1.93 -27.31
CA GLY A 194 0.13 0.48 -27.10
C GLY A 194 0.71 0.02 -25.75
N GLY A 195 0.09 -1.00 -25.15
CA GLY A 195 0.52 -1.56 -23.86
C GLY A 195 1.96 -2.08 -23.89
N GLY A 196 2.78 -1.64 -22.94
CA GLY A 196 4.21 -1.99 -22.85
C GLY A 196 5.10 -1.30 -23.89
N SER A 197 4.62 -0.27 -24.59
CA SER A 197 5.41 0.43 -25.62
C SER A 197 6.34 1.51 -25.07
N PHE A 198 6.22 1.89 -23.79
CA PHE A 198 6.88 3.07 -23.23
C PHE A 198 8.39 3.11 -23.52
N TYR A 199 9.11 2.02 -23.22
CA TYR A 199 10.56 1.93 -23.40
C TYR A 199 11.03 2.05 -24.86
N GLY A 200 10.15 1.75 -25.83
CA GLY A 200 10.44 1.88 -27.26
C GLY A 200 10.08 3.25 -27.82
N VAL A 201 9.14 3.97 -27.18
CA VAL A 201 8.66 5.28 -27.65
C VAL A 201 9.43 6.42 -26.99
N PHE A 202 9.61 6.35 -25.67
CA PHE A 202 10.21 7.42 -24.86
C PHE A 202 11.58 7.92 -25.35
N PRO A 203 12.50 7.07 -25.87
CA PRO A 203 13.80 7.55 -26.37
C PRO A 203 13.71 8.61 -27.48
N ASN A 204 12.59 8.69 -28.23
CA ASN A 204 12.39 9.72 -29.25
C ASN A 204 12.03 11.10 -28.66
N TYR A 205 11.66 11.14 -27.39
CA TYR A 205 11.21 12.32 -26.66
C TYR A 205 12.18 12.70 -25.53
N GLN A 206 13.07 11.78 -25.17
CA GLN A 206 14.08 11.98 -24.14
C GLN A 206 15.02 13.15 -24.50
N PRO A 207 15.10 14.19 -23.66
CA PRO A 207 16.05 15.28 -23.85
C PRO A 207 17.51 14.84 -23.76
N ASN A 208 18.41 15.54 -24.46
CA ASN A 208 19.85 15.26 -24.41
C ASN A 208 20.52 15.60 -23.06
N ILE A 209 19.80 16.18 -22.09
CA ILE A 209 20.35 16.60 -20.79
C ILE A 209 20.56 15.44 -19.81
N TYR A 210 19.90 14.29 -20.04
CA TYR A 210 20.15 13.07 -19.31
C TYR A 210 20.11 11.86 -20.25
N SER A 211 20.95 10.86 -19.96
CA SER A 211 21.06 9.63 -20.73
C SER A 211 20.77 8.43 -19.84
N GLY A 212 20.21 7.38 -20.41
CA GLY A 212 19.78 6.20 -19.65
C GLY A 212 18.72 5.42 -20.39
N PHE A 213 18.53 4.17 -19.98
CA PHE A 213 17.43 3.34 -20.43
C PHE A 213 16.30 3.44 -19.41
N PHE A 214 15.15 3.93 -19.86
CA PHE A 214 13.95 4.07 -19.05
C PHE A 214 12.88 3.11 -19.56
N ASP A 215 12.52 2.14 -18.72
CA ASP A 215 11.48 1.15 -19.02
C ASP A 215 10.07 1.69 -18.74
N HIS A 216 9.93 2.65 -17.81
CA HIS A 216 8.67 3.21 -17.37
C HIS A 216 8.74 4.71 -17.04
N ALA A 217 7.58 5.37 -17.07
CA ALA A 217 7.39 6.79 -16.74
C ALA A 217 7.62 7.12 -15.26
N HIS A 218 7.73 6.10 -14.39
CA HIS A 218 7.74 6.25 -12.93
C HIS A 218 6.54 7.04 -12.36
N ASN A 219 5.42 7.02 -13.07
CA ASN A 219 4.13 7.54 -12.64
C ASN A 219 3.07 6.73 -13.38
N ASP A 220 2.29 5.91 -12.66
CA ASP A 220 1.30 5.04 -13.30
C ASP A 220 0.28 5.85 -14.11
N TYR A 221 -0.13 7.04 -13.68
CA TYR A 221 -1.11 7.86 -14.42
C TYR A 221 -0.58 8.27 -15.80
N ILE A 222 0.67 8.70 -15.85
CA ILE A 222 1.34 9.07 -17.10
C ILE A 222 1.60 7.82 -17.94
N GLN A 223 2.05 6.72 -17.32
CA GLN A 223 2.25 5.44 -18.01
C GLN A 223 0.97 4.96 -18.69
N PHE A 224 -0.17 4.97 -17.99
CA PHE A 224 -1.46 4.56 -18.55
C PHE A 224 -1.89 5.50 -19.68
N ALA A 225 -1.70 6.81 -19.52
CA ALA A 225 -2.05 7.78 -20.54
C ALA A 225 -1.20 7.64 -21.81
N VAL A 226 0.10 7.36 -21.66
CA VAL A 226 1.01 7.09 -22.78
C VAL A 226 0.62 5.80 -23.49
N GLU A 227 0.44 4.70 -22.76
CA GLU A 227 0.30 3.38 -23.39
C GLU A 227 -1.13 3.08 -23.88
N PHE A 228 -2.15 3.55 -23.18
CA PHE A 228 -3.56 3.22 -23.46
C PHE A 228 -4.42 4.44 -23.80
N GLY A 229 -3.86 5.65 -23.74
CA GLY A 229 -4.58 6.89 -23.98
C GLY A 229 -5.35 7.40 -22.76
N VAL A 230 -5.71 8.68 -22.82
CA VAL A 230 -6.42 9.40 -21.76
C VAL A 230 -7.82 8.82 -21.54
N ILE A 231 -8.50 8.36 -22.59
CA ILE A 231 -9.85 7.79 -22.48
C ILE A 231 -9.83 6.56 -21.59
N VAL A 232 -8.96 5.58 -21.88
CA VAL A 232 -8.86 4.35 -21.09
C VAL A 232 -8.39 4.66 -19.68
N THR A 233 -7.41 5.57 -19.53
CA THR A 233 -6.92 6.01 -18.22
C THR A 233 -8.03 6.60 -17.35
N VAL A 234 -8.89 7.46 -17.91
CA VAL A 234 -10.03 8.04 -17.21
C VAL A 234 -11.07 6.99 -16.86
N LEU A 235 -11.39 6.06 -17.76
CA LEU A 235 -12.33 4.96 -17.48
C LEU A 235 -11.85 4.07 -16.32
N LEU A 236 -10.57 3.70 -16.32
CA LEU A 236 -9.95 2.94 -15.23
C LEU A 236 -9.93 3.74 -13.92
N GLY A 237 -9.58 5.03 -13.99
CA GLY A 237 -9.61 5.94 -12.85
C GLY A 237 -11.01 6.03 -12.24
N MET A 238 -12.05 6.19 -13.06
CA MET A 238 -13.44 6.20 -12.59
C MET A 238 -13.85 4.88 -11.94
N TRP A 239 -13.38 3.73 -12.47
CA TRP A 239 -13.64 2.44 -11.85
C TRP A 239 -13.01 2.31 -10.46
N VAL A 240 -11.76 2.75 -10.31
CA VAL A 240 -11.06 2.78 -9.01
C VAL A 240 -11.78 3.71 -8.02
N LEU A 241 -12.17 4.91 -8.46
CA LEU A 241 -12.91 5.87 -7.64
C LEU A 241 -14.29 5.35 -7.25
N TYR A 242 -14.98 4.63 -8.15
CA TYR A 242 -16.24 3.98 -7.84
C TYR A 242 -16.06 2.86 -6.81
N ALA A 243 -15.00 2.05 -6.91
CA ALA A 243 -14.68 1.04 -5.91
C ALA A 243 -14.39 1.68 -4.54
N LEU A 244 -13.67 2.80 -4.50
CA LEU A 244 -13.46 3.59 -3.27
C LEU A 244 -14.79 4.08 -2.70
N PHE A 245 -15.67 4.63 -3.55
CA PHE A 245 -17.01 5.02 -3.15
C PHE A 245 -17.80 3.85 -2.55
N LEU A 246 -17.75 2.66 -3.14
CA LEU A 246 -18.40 1.45 -2.61
C LEU A 246 -17.83 1.03 -1.26
N ALA A 247 -16.52 1.12 -1.06
CA ALA A 247 -15.86 0.86 0.21
C ALA A 247 -16.33 1.84 1.29
N CYS A 248 -16.27 3.15 1.03
CA CYS A 248 -16.77 4.19 1.94
C CYS A 248 -18.27 4.03 2.23
N ARG A 249 -19.08 3.73 1.21
CA ARG A 249 -20.52 3.48 1.37
C ARG A 249 -20.78 2.27 2.25
N SER A 250 -20.00 1.20 2.09
CA SER A 250 -20.11 -0.02 2.90
C SER A 250 -19.76 0.22 4.37
N MET A 251 -18.76 1.07 4.66
CA MET A 251 -18.46 1.51 6.03
C MET A 251 -19.66 2.21 6.68
N MET A 252 -20.40 3.02 5.91
CA MET A 252 -21.58 3.75 6.40
C MET A 252 -22.78 2.84 6.67
N VAL A 253 -23.13 1.98 5.72
CA VAL A 253 -24.45 1.32 5.68
C VAL A 253 -24.47 -0.11 6.19
N ARG A 254 -23.32 -0.81 6.19
CA ARG A 254 -23.27 -2.21 6.63
C ARG A 254 -23.28 -2.27 8.16
N GLN A 255 -24.02 -3.23 8.72
CA GLN A 255 -24.05 -3.49 10.17
C GLN A 255 -23.09 -4.60 10.58
N ASP A 256 -22.73 -5.47 9.64
CA ASP A 256 -21.75 -6.53 9.86
C ASP A 256 -20.36 -5.95 10.11
N LYS A 257 -19.75 -6.32 11.24
CA LYS A 257 -18.43 -5.82 11.65
C LYS A 257 -17.33 -6.23 10.68
N LEU A 258 -17.39 -7.46 10.15
CA LEU A 258 -16.40 -7.98 9.21
C LEU A 258 -16.44 -7.15 7.93
N TYR A 259 -17.61 -6.96 7.33
CA TYR A 259 -17.73 -6.18 6.10
C TYR A 259 -17.36 -4.71 6.27
N ARG A 260 -17.69 -4.08 7.41
CA ARG A 260 -17.23 -2.72 7.69
C ARG A 260 -15.71 -2.62 7.83
N GLY A 261 -15.09 -3.60 8.51
CA GLY A 261 -13.64 -3.64 8.68
C GLY A 261 -12.92 -3.89 7.36
N VAL A 262 -13.38 -4.87 6.56
CA VAL A 262 -12.81 -5.11 5.23
C VAL A 262 -13.01 -3.89 4.32
N ALA A 263 -14.17 -3.24 4.35
CA ALA A 263 -14.41 -2.00 3.60
C ALA A 263 -13.45 -0.87 4.01
N PHE A 264 -13.15 -0.72 5.30
CA PHE A 264 -12.11 0.20 5.78
C PHE A 264 -10.74 -0.13 5.18
N GLY A 265 -10.36 -1.41 5.20
CA GLY A 265 -9.08 -1.87 4.65
C GLY A 265 -9.00 -1.67 3.13
N CYS A 266 -10.08 -1.91 2.40
CA CYS A 266 -10.15 -1.65 0.96
C CYS A 266 -10.02 -0.15 0.63
N ALA A 267 -10.74 0.72 1.36
CA ALA A 267 -10.63 2.15 1.18
C ALA A 267 -9.19 2.63 1.43
N MET A 268 -8.58 2.16 2.52
CA MET A 268 -7.19 2.47 2.85
C MET A 268 -6.21 2.00 1.75
N ALA A 269 -6.37 0.78 1.24
CA ALA A 269 -5.54 0.27 0.15
C ALA A 269 -5.68 1.09 -1.14
N ILE A 270 -6.90 1.52 -1.49
CA ILE A 270 -7.13 2.34 -2.68
C ILE A 270 -6.51 3.73 -2.51
N VAL A 271 -6.69 4.38 -1.36
CA VAL A 271 -6.05 5.69 -1.10
C VAL A 271 -4.52 5.55 -1.14
N HIS A 272 -3.96 4.48 -0.57
CA HIS A 272 -2.52 4.21 -0.65
C HIS A 272 -2.05 4.08 -2.11
N MET A 273 -2.72 3.26 -2.92
CA MET A 273 -2.35 3.07 -4.32
C MET A 273 -2.44 4.37 -5.11
N LEU A 274 -3.54 5.14 -4.95
CA LEU A 274 -3.71 6.42 -5.63
C LEU A 274 -2.58 7.40 -5.32
N ILE A 275 -2.11 7.42 -4.07
CA ILE A 275 -0.96 8.22 -3.64
C ILE A 275 0.31 7.65 -4.29
N HIS A 276 0.63 6.38 -4.08
CA HIS A 276 1.91 5.80 -4.50
C HIS A 276 2.11 5.79 -6.03
N SER A 277 1.03 5.65 -6.80
CA SER A 277 1.04 5.72 -8.27
C SER A 277 1.42 7.10 -8.83
N THR A 278 1.49 8.17 -8.04
CA THR A 278 1.92 9.50 -8.53
C THR A 278 3.43 9.62 -8.74
N VAL A 279 4.22 8.73 -8.12
CA VAL A 279 5.71 8.79 -8.11
C VAL A 279 6.36 7.43 -8.36
N ASP A 280 5.54 6.43 -8.70
CA ASP A 280 6.04 5.11 -9.06
C ASP A 280 5.08 4.38 -10.02
N PHE A 281 5.58 3.28 -10.56
CA PHE A 281 4.93 2.42 -11.56
C PHE A 281 4.51 1.08 -10.93
N ASN A 282 3.76 1.14 -9.82
CA ASN A 282 3.47 -0.03 -8.99
C ASN A 282 2.58 -1.05 -9.71
N LEU A 283 1.72 -0.59 -10.62
CA LEU A 283 0.78 -1.42 -11.38
C LEU A 283 1.42 -2.15 -12.56
N GLN A 284 2.72 -1.94 -12.82
CA GLN A 284 3.49 -2.76 -13.75
C GLN A 284 3.99 -4.06 -13.11
N SER A 285 4.00 -4.14 -11.77
CA SER A 285 4.30 -5.38 -11.05
C SER A 285 3.08 -6.31 -11.04
N PRO A 286 3.12 -7.51 -11.65
CA PRO A 286 1.95 -8.39 -11.74
C PRO A 286 1.35 -8.74 -10.37
N SER A 287 2.21 -8.94 -9.36
CA SER A 287 1.80 -9.24 -7.98
C SER A 287 1.01 -8.09 -7.35
N ASN A 288 1.42 -6.85 -7.58
CA ASN A 288 0.70 -5.67 -7.08
C ASN A 288 -0.63 -5.49 -7.81
N THR A 289 -0.63 -5.64 -9.13
CA THR A 289 -1.82 -5.48 -9.97
C THR A 289 -2.89 -6.49 -9.61
N LEU A 290 -2.53 -7.78 -9.49
CA LEU A 290 -3.47 -8.82 -9.09
C LEU A 290 -4.03 -8.60 -7.66
N LEU A 291 -3.18 -8.19 -6.72
CA LEU A 291 -3.62 -7.87 -5.38
C LEU A 291 -4.57 -6.66 -5.36
N PHE A 292 -4.25 -5.62 -6.14
CA PHE A 292 -5.08 -4.42 -6.23
C PHE A 292 -6.43 -4.70 -6.89
N LEU A 293 -6.46 -5.47 -7.99
CA LEU A 293 -7.70 -5.94 -8.60
C LEU A 293 -8.54 -6.78 -7.62
N THR A 294 -7.90 -7.63 -6.82
CA THR A 294 -8.57 -8.38 -5.76
C THR A 294 -9.23 -7.44 -4.74
N ILE A 295 -8.55 -6.37 -4.35
CA ILE A 295 -9.07 -5.35 -3.43
C ILE A 295 -10.24 -4.57 -4.04
N ILE A 296 -10.17 -4.22 -5.33
CA ILE A 296 -11.29 -3.62 -6.07
C ILE A 296 -12.49 -4.56 -6.02
N CYS A 297 -12.31 -5.84 -6.38
CA CYS A 297 -13.38 -6.85 -6.30
C CYS A 297 -13.95 -6.98 -4.87
N MET A 298 -13.11 -6.95 -3.84
CA MET A 298 -13.57 -6.97 -2.45
C MET A 298 -14.50 -5.79 -2.12
N CYS A 299 -14.32 -4.60 -2.71
CA CYS A 299 -15.21 -3.45 -2.50
C CYS A 299 -16.65 -3.75 -2.93
N TYR A 300 -16.82 -4.50 -4.03
CA TYR A 300 -18.14 -4.95 -4.50
C TYR A 300 -18.69 -6.05 -3.60
N LEU A 301 -17.85 -7.03 -3.23
CA LEU A 301 -18.27 -8.14 -2.39
C LEU A 301 -18.76 -7.68 -1.01
N VAL A 302 -18.03 -6.80 -0.31
CA VAL A 302 -18.46 -6.30 1.00
C VAL A 302 -19.74 -5.47 0.94
N ARG A 303 -20.01 -4.85 -0.22
CA ARG A 303 -21.22 -4.05 -0.46
C ARG A 303 -22.44 -4.92 -0.67
N TYR A 304 -22.32 -5.99 -1.46
CA TYR A 304 -23.46 -6.73 -2.01
C TYR A 304 -23.62 -8.16 -1.50
N LEU A 305 -22.60 -8.77 -0.89
CA LEU A 305 -22.78 -10.10 -0.29
C LEU A 305 -23.82 -10.06 0.84
N PRO A 306 -24.69 -11.07 0.96
CA PRO A 306 -25.61 -11.17 2.09
C PRO A 306 -24.83 -11.28 3.40
N SER A 307 -25.28 -10.60 4.44
CA SER A 307 -24.76 -10.83 5.79
C SER A 307 -25.32 -12.14 6.31
N GLU A 308 -24.49 -12.99 6.90
CA GLU A 308 -24.97 -14.18 7.60
C GLU A 308 -26.00 -13.74 8.64
N ALA A 309 -27.23 -14.25 8.50
CA ALA A 309 -28.26 -14.05 9.49
C ALA A 309 -27.76 -14.69 10.78
N LYS A 310 -27.43 -13.88 11.79
CA LYS A 310 -27.19 -14.42 13.13
C LYS A 310 -28.46 -15.15 13.55
N SER A 311 -28.40 -16.49 13.61
CA SER A 311 -29.40 -17.27 14.34
C SER A 311 -29.46 -16.67 15.74
N ARG A 312 -30.59 -16.06 16.07
CA ARG A 312 -30.82 -15.51 17.41
C ARG A 312 -30.83 -16.62 18.44
#